data_AF-A0A4Q4UMD6-F1
#
_entry.id   AF-A0A4Q4UMD6-F1
#
_cell.length_a   1.000
_cell.length_b   1.000
_cell.length_c   1.000
_cell.angle_alpha   90.00
_cell.angle_beta   90.00
_cell.angle_gamma   90.00
#
_symmetry.space_group_name_H-M   'P 1'
#
loop_
_entity.id
_entity.type
_entity.pdbx_description
1 polymer ?
#
loop_
_entity_poly.entity_id
_entity_poly.type
_entity_poly.pdbx_seq_one_letter_code
_entity_poly.pdbx_strand_id
1 'polypeptide(L)'
;MLSHASTLSDENLFAATIILRMLEEMEGSTTGQDYHGHLLGIHAFVNIGDQYMIPGSLSAASFWVGLRQEIYIAVITQQPVKVNLDHFMVDRSFEPADDYTWSNRAIIHLADVLNFCFGEDPPSSSHWDALNKASEKWSLSRPTSFNPFFYRERVPPSAFPEVWHGSSCHVGDQFTEQTDQGALMDLLKKTEADHARPTKAIQQQLMKAWGWIPDHDGSDG
;
A
#
# COMPACT_ATOMS: atom_id res chain seq x y z
N MET A 1 32.98 14.21 5.22
CA MET A 1 32.43 14.22 3.85
C MET A 1 32.34 12.83 3.20
N LEU A 2 33.09 11.80 3.66
CA LEU A 2 32.99 10.44 3.09
C LEU A 2 31.77 9.63 3.57
N SER A 3 31.19 9.96 4.74
CA SER A 3 30.05 9.21 5.30
C SER A 3 28.72 9.46 4.61
N HIS A 4 28.50 10.66 4.06
CA HIS A 4 27.21 11.03 3.47
C HIS A 4 27.01 10.42 2.08
N ALA A 5 28.10 10.29 1.31
CA ALA A 5 28.09 9.66 -0.01
C ALA A 5 27.87 8.14 0.08
N SER A 6 28.47 7.48 1.08
CA SER A 6 28.22 6.06 1.32
C SER A 6 26.78 5.81 1.78
N THR A 7 26.25 6.64 2.69
CA THR A 7 24.84 6.50 3.14
C THR A 7 23.85 6.74 2.01
N LEU A 8 24.06 7.74 1.14
CA LEU A 8 23.18 7.96 -0.01
C LEU A 8 23.27 6.82 -1.04
N SER A 9 24.45 6.24 -1.21
CA SER A 9 24.64 5.06 -2.06
C SER A 9 23.87 3.85 -1.54
N ASP A 10 23.87 3.63 -0.22
CA ASP A 10 23.19 2.51 0.42
C ASP A 10 21.66 2.68 0.39
N GLU A 11 21.15 3.90 0.62
CA GLU A 11 19.71 4.19 0.49
C GLU A 11 19.20 4.02 -0.95
N ASN A 12 19.96 4.51 -1.93
CA ASN A 12 19.61 4.35 -3.35
C ASN A 12 19.68 2.89 -3.79
N LEU A 13 20.66 2.13 -3.31
CA LEU A 13 20.78 0.70 -3.59
C LEU A 13 19.59 -0.08 -3.00
N PHE A 14 19.21 0.25 -1.77
CA PHE A 14 18.03 -0.35 -1.13
C PHE A 14 16.75 -0.04 -1.92
N ALA A 15 16.53 1.24 -2.26
CA ALA A 15 15.36 1.65 -3.03
C ALA A 15 15.31 1.01 -4.44
N ALA A 16 16.43 1.02 -5.15
CA ALA A 16 16.53 0.39 -6.47
C ALA A 16 16.22 -1.11 -6.40
N THR A 17 16.68 -1.80 -5.35
CA THR A 17 16.38 -3.23 -5.16
C THR A 17 14.89 -3.48 -4.96
N ILE A 18 14.22 -2.69 -4.13
CA ILE A 18 12.77 -2.81 -3.90
C ILE A 18 11.96 -2.52 -5.18
N ILE A 19 12.40 -1.53 -5.98
CA ILE A 19 11.77 -1.20 -7.27
C ILE A 19 11.96 -2.33 -8.28
N LEU A 20 13.18 -2.85 -8.44
CA LEU A 20 13.46 -3.94 -9.37
C LEU A 20 12.64 -5.19 -9.01
N ARG A 21 12.49 -5.50 -7.72
CA ARG A 21 11.60 -6.58 -7.30
C ARG A 21 10.14 -6.32 -7.66
N MET A 22 9.64 -5.09 -7.45
CA MET A 22 8.26 -4.75 -7.83
C MET A 22 8.05 -5.01 -9.33
N LEU A 23 9.02 -4.65 -10.16
CA LEU A 23 9.00 -4.92 -11.60
C LEU A 23 8.99 -6.42 -11.88
N GLU A 24 9.86 -7.21 -11.24
CA GLU A 24 9.89 -8.67 -11.38
C GLU A 24 8.56 -9.33 -10.99
N GLU A 25 7.90 -8.89 -9.91
CA GLU A 25 6.60 -9.40 -9.48
C GLU A 25 5.48 -9.06 -10.48
N MET A 26 5.49 -7.86 -11.04
CA MET A 26 4.55 -7.46 -12.09
C MET A 26 4.75 -8.27 -13.37
N GLU A 27 6.00 -8.54 -13.76
CA GLU A 27 6.34 -9.31 -14.96
C GLU A 27 6.07 -10.82 -14.81
N GLY A 28 6.37 -11.41 -13.65
CA GLY A 28 6.18 -12.85 -13.37
C GLY A 28 4.72 -13.30 -13.44
N SER A 29 3.78 -12.41 -13.10
CA SER A 29 2.34 -12.66 -13.23
C SER A 29 1.87 -12.83 -14.69
N THR A 30 2.66 -12.37 -15.66
CA THR A 30 2.31 -12.39 -17.10
C THR A 30 2.88 -13.62 -17.83
N THR A 31 3.96 -14.23 -17.32
CA THR A 31 4.71 -15.29 -18.02
C THR A 31 4.53 -16.69 -17.43
N GLY A 32 3.90 -16.82 -16.25
CA GLY A 32 3.59 -18.12 -15.63
C GLY A 32 4.82 -18.93 -15.21
N GLN A 33 5.99 -18.28 -15.10
CA GLN A 33 7.20 -18.91 -14.58
C GLN A 33 7.39 -18.56 -13.10
N ASP A 34 7.51 -19.59 -12.26
CA ASP A 34 7.72 -19.49 -10.82
C ASP A 34 9.15 -18.96 -10.51
N TYR A 35 9.30 -17.63 -10.43
CA TYR A 35 10.54 -16.97 -10.01
C TYR A 35 10.70 -16.92 -8.48
N HIS A 36 10.45 -18.04 -7.78
CA HIS A 36 10.66 -18.14 -6.33
C HIS A 36 12.13 -18.01 -5.91
N GLY A 37 13.08 -18.11 -6.86
CA GLY A 37 14.52 -18.11 -6.59
C GLY A 37 15.15 -16.74 -6.28
N HIS A 38 14.57 -15.63 -6.75
CA HIS A 38 15.13 -14.28 -6.54
C HIS A 38 14.53 -13.56 -5.30
N LEU A 39 13.38 -14.04 -4.81
CA LEU A 39 12.64 -13.46 -3.66
C LEU A 39 13.36 -13.61 -2.31
N LEU A 40 14.45 -14.39 -2.22
CA LEU A 40 15.22 -14.57 -0.99
C LEU A 40 16.13 -13.35 -0.65
N GLY A 41 16.34 -12.43 -1.61
CA GLY A 41 17.31 -11.35 -1.49
C GLY A 41 16.99 -10.28 -0.43
N ILE A 42 15.73 -10.16 0.00
CA ILE A 42 15.30 -9.05 0.87
C ILE A 42 15.62 -9.25 2.34
N HIS A 43 15.72 -10.49 2.79
CA HIS A 43 16.16 -10.79 4.17
C HIS A 43 17.54 -10.23 4.48
N ALA A 44 18.41 -10.16 3.47
CA ALA A 44 19.73 -9.59 3.64
C ALA A 44 19.68 -8.07 3.85
N PHE A 45 18.72 -7.35 3.22
CA PHE A 45 18.72 -5.88 3.20
C PHE A 45 17.76 -5.22 4.19
N VAL A 46 16.64 -5.86 4.53
CA VAL A 46 15.74 -5.35 5.59
C VAL A 46 16.50 -5.22 6.92
N ASN A 47 17.43 -6.13 7.20
CA ASN A 47 18.30 -6.06 8.39
C ASN A 47 19.48 -5.05 8.26
N ILE A 48 19.80 -4.58 7.04
CA ILE A 48 20.87 -3.58 6.81
C ILE A 48 20.32 -2.15 6.90
N GLY A 49 19.03 -1.95 6.60
CA GLY A 49 18.37 -0.64 6.64
C GLY A 49 18.34 0.03 8.02
N ASP A 50 18.50 -0.73 9.10
CA ASP A 50 18.41 -0.25 10.49
C ASP A 50 19.37 0.92 10.82
N GLN A 51 20.53 1.00 10.15
CA GLN A 51 21.54 2.02 10.51
C GLN A 51 21.19 3.44 10.05
N TYR A 52 20.30 3.61 9.06
CA TYR A 52 20.09 4.91 8.41
C TYR A 52 18.63 5.26 8.13
N MET A 53 17.69 4.40 8.51
CA MET A 53 16.27 4.66 8.28
C MET A 53 15.80 5.80 9.20
N ILE A 54 15.11 6.80 8.64
CA ILE A 54 14.52 7.93 9.40
C ILE A 54 13.12 8.16 8.83
N PRO A 55 12.08 8.46 9.62
CA PRO A 55 10.76 8.77 9.07
C PRO A 55 10.85 9.84 7.97
N GLY A 56 10.30 9.55 6.78
CA GLY A 56 10.36 10.42 5.61
C GLY A 56 11.61 10.25 4.72
N SER A 57 12.56 9.39 5.07
CA SER A 57 13.68 9.04 4.19
C SER A 57 13.24 8.13 3.04
N LEU A 58 14.05 8.07 1.98
CA LEU A 58 13.86 7.11 0.89
C LEU A 58 13.89 5.68 1.42
N SER A 59 14.81 5.38 2.34
CA SER A 59 14.91 4.07 3.01
C SER A 59 13.63 3.70 3.79
N ALA A 60 12.99 4.66 4.47
CA ALA A 60 11.71 4.42 5.14
C ALA A 60 10.58 4.13 4.15
N ALA A 61 10.50 4.89 3.05
CA ALA A 61 9.52 4.63 2.00
C ALA A 61 9.74 3.25 1.36
N SER A 62 10.98 2.88 1.06
CA SER A 62 11.34 1.57 0.51
C SER A 62 11.02 0.42 1.47
N PHE A 63 11.21 0.59 2.78
CA PHE A 63 10.77 -0.39 3.78
C PHE A 63 9.26 -0.64 3.70
N TRP A 64 8.47 0.43 3.67
CA TRP A 64 7.01 0.34 3.60
C TRP A 64 6.51 -0.30 2.30
N VAL A 65 7.18 -0.06 1.17
CA VAL A 65 6.90 -0.78 -0.08
C VAL A 65 7.26 -2.25 0.02
N GLY A 66 8.46 -2.57 0.54
CA GLY A 66 8.93 -3.94 0.73
C GLY A 66 8.02 -4.75 1.66
N LEU A 67 7.53 -4.16 2.75
CA LEU A 67 6.59 -4.81 3.66
C LEU A 67 5.26 -5.14 2.96
N ARG A 68 4.72 -4.24 2.13
CA ARG A 68 3.49 -4.52 1.36
C ARG A 68 3.69 -5.67 0.37
N GLN A 69 4.85 -5.78 -0.26
CA GLN A 69 5.20 -6.92 -1.12
C GLN A 69 5.27 -8.23 -0.32
N GLU A 70 5.91 -8.20 0.84
CA GLU A 70 6.01 -9.38 1.71
C GLU A 70 4.64 -9.85 2.22
N ILE A 71 3.74 -8.92 2.53
CA ILE A 71 2.33 -9.21 2.84
C ILE A 71 1.64 -9.91 1.66
N TYR A 72 1.82 -9.40 0.43
CA TYR A 72 1.26 -10.04 -0.75
C TYR A 72 1.77 -11.47 -0.93
N ILE A 73 3.09 -11.68 -0.80
CA ILE A 73 3.71 -13.00 -0.90
C ILE A 73 3.22 -13.92 0.22
N ALA A 74 3.14 -13.44 1.46
CA ALA A 74 2.62 -14.20 2.60
C ALA A 74 1.19 -14.70 2.35
N VAL A 75 0.32 -13.86 1.76
CA VAL A 75 -1.04 -14.25 1.39
C VAL A 75 -1.04 -15.33 0.30
N ILE A 76 -0.27 -15.15 -0.77
CA ILE A 76 -0.25 -16.09 -1.90
C ILE A 76 0.38 -17.43 -1.53
N THR A 77 1.46 -17.40 -0.75
CA THR A 77 2.21 -18.60 -0.35
C THR A 77 1.68 -19.24 0.93
N GLN A 78 0.75 -18.60 1.64
CA GLN A 78 0.23 -19.02 2.94
C GLN A 78 1.36 -19.27 3.95
N GLN A 79 2.29 -18.32 4.03
CA GLN A 79 3.44 -18.35 4.93
C GLN A 79 3.45 -17.09 5.80
N PRO A 80 4.08 -17.13 6.98
CA PRO A 80 4.16 -15.95 7.83
C PRO A 80 4.99 -14.86 7.16
N VAL A 81 4.68 -13.61 7.49
CA VAL A 81 5.44 -12.45 7.03
C VAL A 81 6.82 -12.52 7.64
N LYS A 82 7.84 -12.56 6.80
CA LYS A 82 9.21 -12.83 7.25
C LYS A 82 9.99 -11.54 7.60
N VAL A 83 9.37 -10.37 7.44
CA VAL A 83 9.94 -9.07 7.81
C VAL A 83 9.93 -8.91 9.33
N ASN A 84 11.01 -8.33 9.88
CA ASN A 84 11.05 -7.99 11.29
C ASN A 84 10.09 -6.81 11.60
N LEU A 85 9.05 -7.08 12.37
CA LEU A 85 8.04 -6.09 12.79
C LEU A 85 8.36 -5.45 14.17
N ASP A 86 9.48 -5.79 14.79
CA ASP A 86 10.01 -5.15 16.02
C ASP A 86 10.96 -3.99 15.68
N HIS A 87 10.76 -3.39 14.52
CA HIS A 87 11.55 -2.28 14.02
C HIS A 87 11.00 -0.93 14.52
N PHE A 88 11.85 0.06 14.79
CA PHE A 88 11.43 1.35 15.38
C PHE A 88 10.47 2.18 14.50
N MET A 89 10.39 1.87 13.20
CA MET A 89 9.41 2.48 12.28
C MET A 89 7.99 1.94 12.50
N VAL A 90 7.84 0.84 13.22
CA VAL A 90 6.57 0.19 13.44
C VAL A 90 5.85 0.86 14.59
N ASP A 91 4.99 1.82 14.26
CA ASP A 91 4.06 2.42 15.20
C ASP A 91 2.80 1.55 15.33
N ARG A 92 2.52 1.06 16.54
CA ARG A 92 1.29 0.32 16.91
C ARG A 92 0.38 1.12 17.85
N SER A 93 0.67 2.41 18.03
CA SER A 93 -0.15 3.29 18.86
C SER A 93 -1.48 3.62 18.18
N PHE A 94 -2.40 4.19 18.96
CA PHE A 94 -3.66 4.74 18.49
C PHE A 94 -3.70 6.25 18.68
N GLU A 95 -2.54 6.88 18.90
CA GLU A 95 -2.43 8.32 19.10
C GLU A 95 -2.81 9.06 17.82
N PRO A 96 -3.43 10.25 17.90
CA PRO A 96 -3.71 11.07 16.72
C PRO A 96 -2.44 11.28 15.87
N ALA A 97 -2.54 10.97 14.59
CA ALA A 97 -1.45 11.03 13.62
C ALA A 97 -2.01 11.33 12.22
N ASP A 98 -1.12 11.52 11.24
CA ASP A 98 -1.50 11.74 9.84
C ASP A 98 -2.02 10.46 9.16
N ASP A 99 -2.68 10.63 8.00
CA ASP A 99 -3.26 9.52 7.25
C ASP A 99 -2.22 8.48 6.82
N TYR A 100 -0.99 8.92 6.58
CA TYR A 100 0.12 8.02 6.25
C TYR A 100 0.43 7.07 7.41
N THR A 101 0.57 7.60 8.63
CA THR A 101 0.79 6.81 9.84
C THR A 101 -0.38 5.87 10.12
N TRP A 102 -1.63 6.35 9.99
CA TRP A 102 -2.82 5.50 10.15
C TRP A 102 -2.90 4.37 9.13
N SER A 103 -2.48 4.61 7.89
CA SER A 103 -2.39 3.60 6.84
C SER A 103 -1.31 2.57 7.15
N ASN A 104 -0.14 3.02 7.59
CA ASN A 104 0.95 2.12 7.99
C ASN A 104 0.57 1.25 9.20
N ARG A 105 -0.14 1.81 10.19
CA ARG A 105 -0.71 1.04 11.32
C ARG A 105 -1.63 -0.09 10.84
N ALA A 106 -2.47 0.17 9.84
CA ALA A 106 -3.35 -0.85 9.26
C ALA A 106 -2.57 -1.97 8.56
N ILE A 107 -1.49 -1.62 7.86
CA ILE A 107 -0.61 -2.58 7.17
C ILE A 107 0.12 -3.47 8.17
N ILE A 108 0.63 -2.89 9.26
CA ILE A 108 1.25 -3.66 10.34
C ILE A 108 0.23 -4.60 10.98
N HIS A 109 -0.98 -4.11 11.27
CA HIS A 109 -2.04 -4.95 11.82
C HIS A 109 -2.37 -6.13 10.89
N LEU A 110 -2.40 -5.92 9.58
CA LEU A 110 -2.57 -7.00 8.60
C LEU A 110 -1.42 -8.01 8.67
N ALA A 111 -0.18 -7.55 8.78
CA ALA A 111 0.97 -8.44 8.94
C ALA A 111 0.88 -9.26 10.23
N ASP A 112 0.46 -8.65 11.35
CA ASP A 112 0.25 -9.35 12.63
C ASP A 112 -0.85 -10.43 12.50
N VAL A 113 -1.94 -10.15 11.77
CA VAL A 113 -3.00 -11.14 11.48
C VAL A 113 -2.49 -12.28 10.60
N LEU A 114 -1.67 -12.00 9.58
CA LEU A 114 -1.06 -13.02 8.74
C LEU A 114 -0.11 -13.92 9.54
N ASN A 115 0.68 -13.33 10.44
CA ASN A 115 1.56 -14.06 11.35
C ASN A 115 0.77 -14.91 12.35
N PHE A 116 -0.42 -14.47 12.79
CA PHE A 116 -1.32 -15.31 13.58
C PHE A 116 -1.87 -16.50 12.76
N CYS A 117 -2.23 -16.28 11.49
CA CYS A 117 -2.83 -17.32 10.64
C CYS A 117 -1.82 -18.37 10.15
N PHE A 118 -0.60 -17.95 9.83
CA PHE A 118 0.42 -18.78 9.18
C PHE A 118 1.68 -18.98 10.02
N GLY A 119 1.72 -18.44 11.24
CA GLY A 119 2.84 -18.61 12.18
C GLY A 119 2.95 -20.04 12.72
N GLU A 120 4.08 -20.31 13.39
CA GLU A 120 4.35 -21.60 14.00
C GLU A 120 3.53 -21.82 15.30
N ASP A 121 3.15 -20.73 15.96
CA ASP A 121 2.38 -20.78 17.19
C ASP A 121 0.94 -21.24 16.95
N PRO A 122 0.40 -22.15 17.77
CA PRO A 122 -0.97 -22.61 17.61
C PRO A 122 -1.95 -21.44 17.81
N PRO A 123 -3.00 -21.32 16.97
CA PRO A 123 -3.93 -20.21 17.06
C PRO A 123 -4.70 -20.26 18.39
N SER A 124 -4.53 -19.21 19.20
CA SER A 124 -5.28 -19.03 20.45
C SER A 124 -6.45 -18.07 20.26
N SER A 125 -7.61 -18.43 20.82
CA SER A 125 -8.77 -17.54 20.86
C SER A 125 -8.45 -16.20 21.53
N SER A 126 -7.63 -16.19 22.58
CA SER A 126 -7.26 -14.95 23.27
C SER A 126 -6.41 -14.02 22.42
N HIS A 127 -5.56 -14.58 21.55
CA HIS A 127 -4.73 -13.83 20.62
C HIS A 127 -5.62 -13.25 19.50
N TRP A 128 -6.51 -14.07 18.92
CA TRP A 128 -7.49 -13.58 17.97
C TRP A 128 -8.36 -12.45 18.54
N ASP A 129 -8.84 -12.61 19.78
CA ASP A 129 -9.66 -11.57 20.43
C ASP A 129 -8.89 -10.26 20.59
N ALA A 130 -7.58 -10.31 20.86
CA ALA A 130 -6.74 -9.12 20.95
C ALA A 130 -6.57 -8.45 19.58
N LEU A 131 -6.34 -9.22 18.53
CA LEU A 131 -6.25 -8.72 17.15
C LEU A 131 -7.58 -8.10 16.70
N ASN A 132 -8.70 -8.78 16.95
CA ASN A 132 -10.02 -8.28 16.59
C ASN A 132 -10.35 -6.97 17.33
N LYS A 133 -10.06 -6.89 18.63
CA LYS A 133 -10.19 -5.64 19.41
C LYS A 133 -9.31 -4.52 18.88
N ALA A 134 -8.08 -4.83 18.44
CA ALA A 134 -7.20 -3.84 17.83
C ALA A 134 -7.78 -3.32 16.50
N SER A 135 -8.38 -4.20 15.69
CA SER A 135 -9.07 -3.83 14.44
C SER A 135 -10.25 -2.90 14.69
N GLU A 136 -11.10 -3.24 15.67
CA GLU A 136 -12.23 -2.41 16.09
C GLU A 136 -11.75 -1.03 16.59
N LYS A 137 -10.71 -1.01 17.43
CA LYS A 137 -10.13 0.24 17.94
C LYS A 137 -9.55 1.10 16.83
N TRP A 138 -8.84 0.51 15.87
CA TRP A 138 -8.33 1.24 14.70
C TRP A 138 -9.48 1.87 13.91
N SER A 139 -10.55 1.11 13.69
CA SER A 139 -11.75 1.58 12.97
C SER A 139 -12.42 2.77 13.65
N LEU A 140 -12.43 2.80 14.99
CA LEU A 140 -13.03 3.88 15.78
C LEU A 140 -12.13 5.11 15.95
N SER A 141 -10.81 4.92 15.93
CA SER A 141 -9.84 5.99 16.19
C SER A 141 -9.28 6.64 14.93
N ARG A 142 -9.46 6.04 13.74
CA ARG A 142 -8.95 6.57 12.48
C ARG A 142 -9.55 7.96 12.15
N PRO A 143 -8.81 8.81 11.43
CA PRO A 143 -9.30 10.11 10.99
C PRO A 143 -10.52 10.00 10.06
N THR A 144 -11.31 11.07 9.99
CA THR A 144 -12.51 11.12 9.15
C THR A 144 -12.22 11.05 7.65
N SER A 145 -10.98 11.30 7.21
CA SER A 145 -10.51 11.12 5.84
C SER A 145 -10.64 9.68 5.32
N PHE A 146 -10.63 8.69 6.22
CA PHE A 146 -10.84 7.28 5.88
C PHE A 146 -12.32 6.92 5.66
N ASN A 147 -13.24 7.79 6.06
CA ASN A 147 -14.66 7.51 5.88
C ASN A 147 -15.03 7.63 4.40
N PRO A 148 -15.86 6.71 3.90
CA PRO A 148 -16.37 6.82 2.55
C PRO A 148 -17.24 8.07 2.42
N PHE A 149 -17.06 8.84 1.35
CA PHE A 149 -17.92 9.98 1.05
C PHE A 149 -19.24 9.53 0.41
N PHE A 150 -19.26 8.31 -0.14
CA PHE A 150 -20.48 7.69 -0.64
C PHE A 150 -20.57 6.25 -0.17
N TYR A 151 -21.74 5.91 0.35
CA TYR A 151 -22.12 4.55 0.67
C TYR A 151 -23.49 4.28 0.07
N ARG A 152 -23.60 3.23 -0.73
CA ARG A 152 -24.87 2.68 -1.20
C ARG A 152 -24.97 1.23 -0.80
N GLU A 153 -26.03 0.94 -0.05
CA GLU A 153 -26.33 -0.42 0.36
C GLU A 153 -26.55 -1.33 -0.86
N ARG A 154 -26.28 -2.62 -0.69
CA ARG A 154 -26.39 -3.61 -1.77
C ARG A 154 -27.81 -3.58 -2.38
N VAL A 155 -27.90 -3.40 -3.69
CA VAL A 155 -29.17 -3.51 -4.44
C VAL A 155 -29.03 -4.63 -5.48
N PRO A 156 -29.86 -5.69 -5.44
CA PRO A 156 -29.86 -6.73 -6.46
C PRO A 156 -29.94 -6.13 -7.87
N PRO A 157 -29.12 -6.57 -8.84
CA PRO A 157 -28.33 -7.81 -8.85
C PRO A 157 -26.91 -7.71 -8.25
N SER A 158 -26.51 -6.58 -7.65
CA SER A 158 -25.15 -6.46 -7.10
C SER A 158 -24.91 -7.44 -5.95
N ALA A 159 -23.72 -8.05 -5.91
CA ALA A 159 -23.33 -8.96 -4.83
C ALA A 159 -22.86 -8.21 -3.57
N PHE A 160 -22.35 -6.98 -3.75
CA PHE A 160 -21.72 -6.18 -2.70
C PHE A 160 -22.31 -4.77 -2.62
N PRO A 161 -22.25 -4.11 -1.44
CA PRO A 161 -22.53 -2.68 -1.32
C PRO A 161 -21.49 -1.88 -2.09
N GLU A 162 -21.87 -0.67 -2.50
CA GLU A 162 -20.99 0.23 -3.21
C GLU A 162 -20.47 1.29 -2.23
N VAL A 163 -19.15 1.32 -2.05
CA VAL A 163 -18.48 2.18 -1.09
C VAL A 163 -17.40 2.96 -1.83
N TRP A 164 -17.47 4.30 -1.79
CA TRP A 164 -16.47 5.16 -2.41
C TRP A 164 -15.75 5.96 -1.32
N HIS A 165 -14.43 5.88 -1.34
CA HIS A 165 -13.55 6.63 -0.45
C HIS A 165 -13.06 7.90 -1.16
N GLY A 166 -13.07 9.03 -0.43
CA GLY A 166 -12.91 10.37 -1.02
C GLY A 166 -11.45 10.79 -1.17
N SER A 167 -10.55 9.93 -0.73
CA SER A 167 -9.12 10.17 -0.78
C SER A 167 -8.49 9.14 -1.71
N SER A 168 -8.01 9.61 -2.85
CA SER A 168 -6.99 8.95 -3.66
C SER A 168 -5.66 9.03 -2.93
N CYS A 169 -5.54 8.40 -1.76
CA CYS A 169 -4.26 8.26 -1.08
C CYS A 169 -3.32 7.42 -1.95
N HIS A 170 -2.70 8.03 -2.97
CA HIS A 170 -1.27 8.07 -3.20
C HIS A 170 -0.97 8.96 -4.44
N VAL A 171 -1.07 10.29 -4.29
CA VAL A 171 -0.38 11.32 -5.11
C VAL A 171 -1.10 11.84 -6.37
N GLY A 172 -2.01 11.10 -6.99
CA GLY A 172 -2.59 11.50 -8.28
C GLY A 172 -3.26 12.88 -8.29
N ASP A 173 -4.14 13.17 -7.35
CA ASP A 173 -4.86 14.44 -7.25
C ASP A 173 -3.97 15.63 -6.86
N GLN A 174 -2.77 15.38 -6.32
CA GLN A 174 -1.82 16.42 -5.91
C GLN A 174 -0.93 16.93 -7.04
N PHE A 175 -0.96 16.30 -8.22
CA PHE A 175 -0.25 16.84 -9.38
C PHE A 175 -0.85 18.19 -9.77
N THR A 176 -0.14 19.26 -9.50
CA THR A 176 -0.51 20.62 -9.94
C THR A 176 -0.01 20.90 -11.36
N GLU A 177 1.03 20.20 -11.79
CA GLU A 177 1.64 20.37 -13.12
C GLU A 177 0.89 19.55 -14.17
N GLN A 178 0.46 20.21 -15.23
CA GLN A 178 -0.34 19.59 -16.30
C GLN A 178 0.41 18.46 -17.04
N THR A 179 1.74 18.54 -17.08
CA THR A 179 2.62 17.50 -17.65
C THR A 179 2.54 16.19 -16.87
N ASP A 180 2.57 16.27 -15.52
CA ASP A 180 2.54 15.08 -14.65
C ASP A 180 1.14 14.44 -14.65
N GLN A 181 0.10 15.27 -14.64
CA GLN A 181 -1.29 14.84 -14.81
C GLN A 181 -1.49 14.08 -16.14
N GLY A 182 -0.91 14.59 -17.23
CA GLY A 182 -0.92 13.95 -18.55
C GLY A 182 -0.20 12.60 -18.56
N ALA A 183 1.01 12.55 -17.99
CA ALA A 183 1.80 11.31 -17.92
C ALA A 183 1.10 10.21 -17.12
N LEU A 184 0.48 10.56 -15.98
CA LEU A 184 -0.32 9.61 -15.20
C LEU A 184 -1.54 9.12 -15.99
N MET A 185 -2.21 10.01 -16.71
CA MET A 185 -3.37 9.64 -17.52
C MET A 185 -3.01 8.67 -18.65
N ASP A 186 -1.89 8.91 -19.32
CA ASP A 186 -1.37 8.03 -20.37
C ASP A 186 -0.94 6.67 -19.81
N LEU A 187 -0.32 6.64 -18.63
CA LEU A 187 -0.01 5.40 -17.91
C LEU A 187 -1.28 4.58 -17.61
N LEU A 188 -2.33 5.22 -17.10
CA LEU A 188 -3.60 4.57 -16.77
C LEU A 188 -4.30 3.99 -18.01
N LYS A 189 -4.31 4.74 -19.12
CA LYS A 189 -4.87 4.29 -20.41
C LYS A 189 -4.06 3.13 -20.98
N LYS A 190 -2.74 3.20 -20.90
CA LYS A 190 -1.84 2.13 -21.36
C LYS A 190 -2.03 0.86 -20.53
N THR A 191 -2.21 1.00 -19.21
CA THR A 191 -2.45 -0.14 -18.32
C THR A 191 -3.81 -0.79 -18.58
N GLU A 192 -4.82 -0.01 -18.97
CA GLU A 192 -6.12 -0.53 -19.41
C GLU A 192 -6.00 -1.29 -20.75
N ALA A 193 -5.27 -0.72 -21.72
CA ALA A 193 -5.09 -1.31 -23.04
C ALA A 193 -4.22 -2.58 -23.03
N ASP A 194 -3.09 -2.55 -22.34
CA ASP A 194 -2.06 -3.59 -22.41
C ASP A 194 -2.26 -4.67 -21.34
N HIS A 195 -2.89 -4.34 -20.21
CA HIS A 195 -3.02 -5.23 -19.05
C HIS A 195 -4.47 -5.47 -18.58
N ALA A 196 -5.47 -5.06 -19.38
CA ALA A 196 -6.90 -5.25 -19.13
C ALA A 196 -7.39 -4.82 -17.74
N ARG A 197 -6.68 -3.88 -17.09
CA ARG A 197 -7.10 -3.35 -15.79
C ARG A 197 -8.14 -2.24 -15.98
N PRO A 198 -9.29 -2.29 -15.28
CA PRO A 198 -10.35 -1.31 -15.46
C PRO A 198 -10.00 0.02 -14.75
N THR A 199 -9.21 0.88 -15.42
CA THR A 199 -8.76 2.17 -14.87
C THR A 199 -9.69 3.33 -15.22
N LYS A 200 -10.70 3.12 -16.07
CA LYS A 200 -11.61 4.18 -16.57
C LYS A 200 -12.28 5.01 -15.48
N ALA A 201 -12.69 4.40 -14.37
CA ALA A 201 -13.29 5.11 -13.24
C ALA A 201 -12.26 6.03 -12.54
N ILE A 202 -11.02 5.57 -12.42
CA ILE A 202 -9.91 6.32 -11.82
C ILE A 202 -9.54 7.50 -12.73
N GLN A 203 -9.49 7.29 -14.05
CA GLN A 203 -9.24 8.34 -15.03
C GLN A 203 -10.28 9.48 -14.91
N GLN A 204 -11.57 9.14 -14.85
CA GLN A 204 -12.64 10.13 -14.71
C GLN A 204 -12.55 10.92 -13.40
N GLN A 205 -12.22 10.25 -12.29
CA GLN A 205 -12.07 10.90 -11.00
C GLN A 205 -10.88 11.86 -10.96
N LEU A 206 -9.73 11.47 -11.52
CA LEU A 206 -8.55 12.34 -11.61
C LEU A 206 -8.81 13.54 -12.50
N MET A 207 -9.45 13.33 -13.66
CA MET A 207 -9.87 14.42 -14.55
C MET A 207 -10.81 15.39 -13.84
N LYS A 208 -11.72 14.90 -12.99
CA LYS A 208 -12.60 15.74 -12.19
C LYS A 208 -11.82 16.52 -11.11
N ALA A 209 -10.93 15.84 -10.37
CA ALA A 209 -10.11 16.44 -9.32
C ALA A 209 -9.17 17.53 -9.85
N TRP A 210 -8.62 17.35 -11.06
CA TRP A 210 -7.77 18.35 -11.74
C TRP A 210 -8.55 19.44 -12.49
N GLY A 211 -9.89 19.40 -12.46
CA GLY A 211 -10.74 20.38 -13.14
C GLY A 211 -10.76 20.27 -14.67
N TRP A 212 -10.39 19.12 -15.24
CA TRP A 212 -10.44 18.87 -16.68
C TRP A 212 -11.86 18.63 -17.19
N ILE A 213 -12.78 18.23 -16.31
CA ILE A 213 -14.20 17.99 -16.63
C ILE A 213 -15.05 18.83 -15.66
N PRO A 214 -16.02 19.62 -16.16
CA PRO A 214 -16.93 20.39 -15.31
C PRO A 214 -17.86 19.50 -14.50
N ASP A 215 -18.21 19.94 -13.29
CA ASP A 215 -19.27 19.34 -12.46
C ASP A 215 -20.62 19.46 -13.18
N HIS A 216 -21.05 18.40 -13.83
CA HIS A 216 -22.45 18.28 -14.24
C HIS A 216 -23.29 17.91 -13.01
N ASP A 217 -23.73 18.94 -12.28
CA ASP A 217 -24.89 18.82 -11.40
C ASP A 217 -26.09 18.49 -12.29
N GLY A 218 -26.55 17.24 -12.19
CA GLY A 218 -27.80 16.80 -12.78
C GLY A 218 -28.97 17.43 -12.04
N SER A 219 -29.27 18.68 -12.34
CA SER A 219 -30.57 19.30 -12.09
C SER A 219 -31.20 19.67 -13.43
N ASP A 220 -31.90 18.71 -14.03
CA ASP A 220 -32.94 19.01 -15.01
C ASP A 220 -34.21 18.26 -14.57
N GLY A 221 -35.30 19.03 -14.48
CA GLY A 221 -36.63 18.58 -14.09
C GLY A 221 -37.46 18.03 -15.23
#